data_AF-A0A8J6Q3S7-F1
#
_entry.id   AF-A0A8J6Q3S7-F1
#
_cell.length_a   1.000
_cell.length_b   1.000
_cell.length_c   1.000
_cell.angle_alpha   90.00
_cell.angle_beta   90.00
_cell.angle_gamma   90.00
#
_symmetry.space_group_name_H-M   'P 1'
#
loop_
_entity.id
_entity.type
_entity.pdbx_description
1 polymer ?
#
loop_
_entity_poly.entity_id
_entity_poly.type
_entity_poly.pdbx_seq_one_letter_code
_entity_poly.pdbx_strand_id
1 'polypeptide(L)'
;MKHIAFLLLLLPLFKACKPKNDTLVATISIDIESKTNYLTLFGQGIISTPLYERDLAIHPEGNEMIYTLGDYKQKKRCLVILNKNNETWSAPGIMSISGTYHDIEPFYANNGNRLYFASNRPIYNDSTRTDYNIWFSDKVKGIWTNPKALDSTINTPNDEFFPSVSNQGNLFFTATKPNGIGKEDIFIAKYEAGTFKNPEPLPAEINTPFYEFNAYISPDEDVIVFSSYGRADDLGGGDLYISRKDKNGAWSPSKNMGALINSNKLDYCPFIDWKHGNLYFTSERLDENNEILESVNALKNFANSPLNGFGNIYKISLDKIDELH
;
A
#
# COMPACT_ATOMS: atom_id res chain seq x y z
N MET A 1 -70.50 -26.97 -56.09
CA MET A 1 -69.83 -25.88 -55.35
C MET A 1 -69.54 -26.39 -53.94
N LYS A 2 -68.27 -26.69 -53.63
CA LYS A 2 -67.84 -27.16 -52.30
C LYS A 2 -67.37 -25.94 -51.50
N HIS A 3 -67.99 -25.69 -50.34
CA HIS A 3 -67.54 -24.65 -49.41
C HIS A 3 -66.43 -25.20 -48.51
N ILE A 4 -65.27 -24.54 -48.53
CA ILE A 4 -64.13 -24.78 -47.65
C ILE A 4 -64.31 -23.87 -46.42
N ALA A 5 -64.39 -24.46 -45.23
CA ALA A 5 -64.39 -23.72 -43.97
C ALA A 5 -62.94 -23.48 -43.52
N PHE A 6 -62.57 -22.22 -43.32
CA PHE A 6 -61.27 -21.81 -42.78
C PHE A 6 -61.35 -21.80 -41.24
N LEU A 7 -60.62 -22.70 -40.58
CA LEU A 7 -60.50 -22.73 -39.12
C LEU A 7 -59.35 -21.79 -38.72
N LEU A 8 -59.67 -20.63 -38.13
CA LEU A 8 -58.66 -19.74 -37.52
C LEU A 8 -58.21 -20.32 -36.18
N LEU A 9 -56.95 -20.77 -36.10
CA LEU A 9 -56.29 -21.12 -34.84
C LEU A 9 -55.78 -19.84 -34.16
N LEU A 10 -56.35 -19.47 -33.02
CA LEU A 10 -55.82 -18.43 -32.13
C LEU A 10 -54.72 -19.03 -31.25
N LEU A 11 -53.47 -18.64 -31.49
CA LEU A 11 -52.32 -18.94 -30.62
C LEU A 11 -52.27 -17.94 -29.45
N PRO A 12 -52.20 -18.37 -28.18
CA PRO A 12 -52.01 -17.47 -27.06
C PRO A 12 -50.54 -17.01 -26.99
N LEU A 13 -50.33 -15.70 -27.11
CA LEU A 13 -49.05 -15.04 -26.82
C LEU A 13 -48.80 -15.06 -25.31
N PHE A 14 -48.04 -16.04 -24.82
CA PHE A 14 -47.47 -15.99 -23.48
C PHE A 14 -46.40 -14.90 -23.42
N LYS A 15 -46.75 -13.74 -22.83
CA LYS A 15 -45.75 -12.76 -22.37
C LYS A 15 -44.98 -13.37 -21.20
N ALA A 16 -43.79 -13.88 -21.47
CA ALA A 16 -42.82 -14.21 -20.45
C ALA A 16 -42.30 -12.90 -19.82
N CYS A 17 -42.76 -12.57 -18.62
CA CYS A 17 -42.07 -11.60 -17.77
C CYS A 17 -40.72 -12.20 -17.37
N LYS A 18 -39.63 -11.74 -18.00
CA LYS A 18 -38.30 -11.94 -17.44
C LYS A 18 -38.19 -11.08 -16.17
N PRO A 19 -37.83 -11.64 -15.01
CA PRO A 19 -37.46 -10.81 -13.87
C PRO A 19 -36.25 -9.96 -14.29
N LYS A 20 -36.40 -8.64 -14.20
CA LYS A 20 -35.26 -7.73 -14.17
C LYS A 20 -34.48 -8.05 -12.91
N ASN A 21 -33.41 -8.83 -13.04
CA ASN A 21 -32.32 -8.75 -12.09
C ASN A 21 -31.65 -7.39 -12.31
N ASP A 22 -32.25 -6.34 -11.76
CA ASP A 22 -31.52 -5.12 -11.45
C ASP A 22 -30.60 -5.49 -10.29
N THR A 23 -29.45 -6.09 -10.63
CA THR A 23 -28.34 -6.22 -9.69
C THR A 23 -27.94 -4.79 -9.37
N LEU A 24 -28.39 -4.28 -8.23
CA LEU A 24 -27.85 -3.08 -7.61
C LEU A 24 -26.33 -3.31 -7.49
N VAL A 25 -25.56 -2.76 -8.43
CA VAL A 25 -24.12 -2.66 -8.28
C VAL A 25 -23.93 -1.69 -7.13
N ALA A 26 -23.68 -2.23 -5.94
CA ALA A 26 -23.35 -1.42 -4.77
C ALA A 26 -22.23 -0.47 -5.18
N THR A 27 -22.50 0.83 -5.07
CA THR A 27 -21.54 1.84 -5.48
C THR A 27 -20.38 1.78 -4.49
N ILE A 28 -19.22 1.35 -4.95
CA ILE A 28 -18.00 1.28 -4.14
C ILE A 28 -17.53 2.72 -3.93
N SER A 29 -17.77 3.25 -2.72
CA SER A 29 -17.31 4.57 -2.32
C SER A 29 -16.08 4.40 -1.42
N ILE A 30 -14.96 4.96 -1.87
CA ILE A 30 -13.74 5.10 -1.08
C ILE A 30 -13.39 6.57 -1.07
N ASP A 31 -13.28 7.14 0.12
CA ASP A 31 -13.06 8.56 0.30
C ASP A 31 -11.57 8.84 0.53
N ILE A 32 -10.91 9.38 -0.50
CA ILE A 32 -9.56 9.93 -0.41
C ILE A 32 -9.56 11.45 -0.24
N GLU A 33 -10.68 12.11 -0.51
CA GLU A 33 -10.79 13.56 -0.67
C GLU A 33 -10.92 14.26 0.68
N SER A 34 -11.68 13.67 1.61
CA SER A 34 -11.88 14.26 2.93
C SER A 34 -10.71 14.02 3.87
N LYS A 35 -10.55 14.89 4.86
CA LYS A 35 -9.68 14.65 6.03
C LYS A 35 -10.51 14.04 7.15
N THR A 36 -9.89 13.20 7.97
CA THR A 36 -10.51 12.68 9.20
C THR A 36 -9.76 13.16 10.43
N ASN A 37 -10.50 13.68 11.42
CA ASN A 37 -9.93 14.12 12.71
C ASN A 37 -9.65 12.94 13.66
N TYR A 38 -10.11 11.75 13.29
CA TYR A 38 -9.93 10.51 14.02
C TYR A 38 -9.35 9.47 13.08
N LEU A 39 -8.54 8.59 13.67
CA LEU A 39 -7.97 7.48 12.95
C LEU A 39 -9.10 6.54 12.49
N THR A 40 -9.18 6.30 11.19
CA THR A 40 -10.29 5.58 10.57
C THR A 40 -9.76 4.45 9.70
N LEU A 41 -10.45 3.30 9.72
CA LEU A 41 -10.16 2.20 8.81
C LEU A 41 -10.44 2.63 7.36
N PHE A 42 -9.44 2.52 6.48
CA PHE A 42 -9.56 2.97 5.11
C PHE A 42 -10.22 1.92 4.22
N GLY A 43 -11.26 2.32 3.51
CA GLY A 43 -11.97 1.47 2.55
C GLY A 43 -12.53 0.18 3.16
N GLN A 44 -13.11 0.25 4.36
CA GLN A 44 -13.64 -0.93 5.08
C GLN A 44 -14.55 -1.80 4.20
N GLY A 45 -14.27 -3.10 4.16
CA GLY A 45 -15.00 -4.09 3.36
C GLY A 45 -14.65 -4.12 1.87
N ILE A 46 -13.79 -3.21 1.41
CA ILE A 46 -13.32 -3.13 0.02
C ILE A 46 -11.79 -3.29 -0.04
N ILE A 47 -11.07 -2.41 0.67
CA ILE A 47 -9.62 -2.46 0.86
C ILE A 47 -9.32 -3.16 2.18
N SER A 48 -9.73 -2.60 3.31
CA SER A 48 -9.51 -3.25 4.60
C SER A 48 -10.53 -4.38 4.82
N THR A 49 -10.06 -5.62 4.80
CA THR A 49 -10.87 -6.85 4.89
C THR A 49 -10.30 -7.76 5.99
N PRO A 50 -10.79 -9.01 6.13
CA PRO A 50 -10.20 -9.98 7.07
C PRO A 50 -8.86 -10.58 6.61
N LEU A 51 -8.41 -10.26 5.39
CA LEU A 51 -7.12 -10.67 4.86
C LEU A 51 -6.01 -9.74 5.38
N TYR A 52 -4.82 -9.86 4.79
CA TYR A 52 -3.66 -9.09 5.21
C TYR A 52 -3.41 -7.97 4.20
N GLU A 53 -3.92 -6.78 4.45
CA GLU A 53 -3.68 -5.61 3.61
C GLU A 53 -2.57 -4.75 4.17
N ARG A 54 -1.67 -4.32 3.29
CA ARG A 54 -0.56 -3.45 3.64
C ARG A 54 -0.17 -2.58 2.47
N ASP A 55 0.63 -1.55 2.75
CA ASP A 55 1.13 -0.59 1.76
C ASP A 55 0.02 0.19 1.04
N LEU A 56 0.30 1.39 0.57
CA LEU A 56 -0.62 2.12 -0.29
C LEU A 56 0.16 3.02 -1.23
N ALA A 57 -0.29 3.07 -2.48
CA ALA A 57 0.14 4.06 -3.45
C ALA A 57 -1.09 4.65 -4.13
N ILE A 58 -1.24 5.96 -4.06
CA ILE A 58 -2.26 6.70 -4.79
C ILE A 58 -1.59 7.37 -5.99
N HIS A 59 -2.15 7.18 -7.18
CA HIS A 59 -1.66 7.87 -8.37
C HIS A 59 -1.77 9.39 -8.17
N PRO A 60 -0.82 10.22 -8.61
CA PRO A 60 -0.82 11.67 -8.34
C PRO A 60 -2.11 12.41 -8.74
N GLU A 61 -2.81 11.92 -9.77
CA GLU A 61 -4.11 12.46 -10.17
C GLU A 61 -5.29 12.05 -9.26
N GLY A 62 -5.10 11.08 -8.35
CA GLY A 62 -6.13 10.57 -7.44
C GLY A 62 -7.11 9.59 -8.09
N ASN A 63 -6.79 9.09 -9.28
CA ASN A 63 -7.68 8.23 -10.08
C ASN A 63 -7.33 6.74 -10.03
N GLU A 64 -6.21 6.36 -9.42
CA GLU A 64 -5.84 4.96 -9.19
C GLU A 64 -5.28 4.79 -7.78
N MET A 65 -5.55 3.63 -7.19
CA MET A 65 -4.93 3.21 -5.95
C MET A 65 -4.40 1.81 -6.10
N ILE A 66 -3.22 1.56 -5.55
CA ILE A 66 -2.59 0.25 -5.49
C ILE A 66 -2.23 -0.05 -4.04
N TYR A 67 -2.52 -1.26 -3.58
CA TYR A 67 -2.13 -1.76 -2.27
C TYR A 67 -1.65 -3.21 -2.39
N THR A 68 -0.96 -3.69 -1.36
CA THR A 68 -0.54 -5.08 -1.26
C THR A 68 -1.61 -5.89 -0.52
N LEU A 69 -2.03 -7.01 -1.11
CA LEU A 69 -2.93 -7.97 -0.49
C LEU A 69 -2.23 -9.31 -0.27
N GLY A 70 -2.20 -9.76 0.97
CA GLY A 70 -1.70 -11.06 1.39
C GLY A 70 -2.80 -12.03 1.82
N ASP A 71 -2.56 -13.33 1.68
CA ASP A 71 -3.36 -14.35 2.36
C ASP A 71 -3.02 -14.40 3.86
N TYR A 72 -3.81 -15.15 4.65
CA TYR A 72 -3.68 -15.23 6.11
C TYR A 72 -2.29 -15.61 6.62
N LYS A 73 -1.51 -16.36 5.83
CA LYS A 73 -0.13 -16.76 6.17
C LYS A 73 0.93 -16.02 5.36
N GLN A 74 0.52 -15.02 4.59
CA GLN A 74 1.36 -14.25 3.68
C GLN A 74 2.23 -15.12 2.74
N LYS A 75 1.72 -16.30 2.38
CA LYS A 75 2.27 -17.20 1.35
C LYS A 75 1.99 -16.72 -0.06
N LYS A 76 1.03 -15.81 -0.21
CA LYS A 76 0.75 -15.06 -1.43
C LYS A 76 0.70 -13.58 -1.05
N ARG A 77 1.31 -12.75 -1.89
CA ARG A 77 1.32 -11.30 -1.77
C ARG A 77 1.21 -10.71 -3.17
N CYS A 78 0.18 -9.93 -3.43
CA CYS A 78 -0.14 -9.41 -4.74
C CYS A 78 -0.36 -7.91 -4.69
N LEU A 79 0.01 -7.21 -5.76
CA LEU A 79 -0.43 -5.83 -5.97
C LEU A 79 -1.88 -5.85 -6.51
N VAL A 80 -2.75 -5.13 -5.82
CA VAL A 80 -4.17 -4.97 -6.17
C VAL A 80 -4.43 -3.52 -6.55
N ILE A 81 -5.12 -3.30 -7.67
CA ILE A 81 -5.45 -1.99 -8.21
C ILE A 81 -6.95 -1.71 -8.16
N LEU A 82 -7.30 -0.47 -7.83
CA LEU A 82 -8.62 0.12 -8.02
C LEU A 82 -8.50 1.34 -8.92
N ASN A 83 -9.47 1.54 -9.81
CA ASN A 83 -9.54 2.68 -10.72
C ASN A 83 -10.78 3.52 -10.40
N LYS A 84 -10.62 4.84 -10.32
CA LYS A 84 -11.71 5.79 -10.16
C LYS A 84 -12.24 6.20 -11.53
N ASN A 85 -13.52 5.94 -11.78
CA ASN A 85 -14.24 6.42 -12.96
C ASN A 85 -15.31 7.41 -12.47
N ASN A 86 -15.13 8.69 -12.75
CA ASN A 86 -15.91 9.78 -12.15
C ASN A 86 -15.80 9.76 -10.61
N GLU A 87 -16.89 9.53 -9.89
CA GLU A 87 -16.95 9.49 -8.43
C GLU A 87 -16.95 8.06 -7.87
N THR A 88 -16.85 7.03 -8.72
CA THR A 88 -16.97 5.63 -8.30
C THR A 88 -15.67 4.86 -8.50
N TRP A 89 -15.32 4.03 -7.52
CA TRP A 89 -14.18 3.14 -7.63
C TRP A 89 -14.60 1.81 -8.27
N SER A 90 -13.72 1.23 -9.08
CA SER A 90 -13.87 -0.14 -9.55
C SER A 90 -13.73 -1.12 -8.38
N ALA A 91 -14.23 -2.35 -8.57
CA ALA A 91 -13.86 -3.43 -7.67
C ALA A 91 -12.33 -3.64 -7.68
N PRO A 92 -11.73 -4.09 -6.56
CA PRO A 92 -10.31 -4.44 -6.51
C PRO A 92 -9.97 -5.56 -7.49
N GLY A 93 -8.88 -5.40 -8.24
CA GLY A 93 -8.37 -6.42 -9.16
C GLY A 93 -6.87 -6.61 -9.02
N ILE A 94 -6.38 -7.85 -9.15
CA ILE A 94 -4.93 -8.11 -9.19
C ILE A 94 -4.34 -7.44 -10.43
N MET A 95 -3.24 -6.72 -10.27
CA MET A 95 -2.55 -6.07 -11.37
C MET A 95 -2.04 -7.07 -12.40
N SER A 96 -2.02 -6.68 -13.68
CA SER A 96 -1.49 -7.52 -14.77
C SER A 96 0.00 -7.87 -14.63
N ILE A 97 0.72 -7.16 -13.77
CA ILE A 97 2.15 -7.39 -13.48
C ILE A 97 2.36 -8.21 -12.21
N SER A 98 1.31 -8.65 -11.52
CA SER A 98 1.36 -9.36 -10.23
C SER A 98 0.57 -10.67 -10.23
N GLY A 99 0.71 -11.47 -9.17
CA GLY A 99 -0.02 -12.72 -8.94
C GLY A 99 0.79 -14.01 -9.17
N THR A 100 1.99 -13.92 -9.76
CA THR A 100 2.90 -15.06 -9.90
C THR A 100 3.92 -15.14 -8.75
N TYR A 101 4.48 -13.99 -8.39
CA TYR A 101 5.53 -13.83 -7.39
C TYR A 101 4.97 -13.06 -6.18
N HIS A 102 5.78 -12.85 -5.15
CA HIS A 102 5.42 -11.93 -4.09
C HIS A 102 5.77 -10.53 -4.54
N ASP A 103 4.77 -9.70 -4.75
CA ASP A 103 4.93 -8.30 -5.12
C ASP A 103 4.29 -7.44 -4.04
N ILE A 104 5.05 -6.49 -3.52
CA ILE A 104 4.69 -5.66 -2.37
C ILE A 104 5.17 -4.21 -2.55
N GLU A 105 4.70 -3.32 -1.68
CA GLU A 105 5.26 -1.97 -1.48
C GLU A 105 5.28 -1.12 -2.76
N PRO A 106 4.11 -0.92 -3.40
CA PRO A 106 3.98 -0.09 -4.58
C PRO A 106 4.32 1.37 -4.27
N PHE A 107 4.95 2.07 -5.22
CA PHE A 107 5.19 3.51 -5.15
C PHE A 107 5.16 4.14 -6.54
N TYR A 108 4.32 5.17 -6.72
CA TYR A 108 4.22 5.90 -7.99
C TYR A 108 5.34 6.95 -8.13
N ALA A 109 5.99 6.96 -9.29
CA ALA A 109 6.94 7.98 -9.70
C ALA A 109 6.56 8.58 -11.08
N ASN A 110 7.29 9.59 -11.53
CA ASN A 110 7.13 10.20 -12.87
C ASN A 110 5.67 10.63 -13.17
N ASN A 111 5.06 11.39 -12.26
CA ASN A 111 3.65 11.81 -12.33
C ASN A 111 2.66 10.64 -12.49
N GLY A 112 3.02 9.46 -11.98
CA GLY A 112 2.19 8.25 -12.01
C GLY A 112 2.42 7.32 -13.20
N ASN A 113 3.33 7.66 -14.12
CA ASN A 113 3.65 6.82 -15.28
C ASN A 113 4.65 5.69 -14.98
N ARG A 114 5.26 5.68 -13.80
CA ARG A 114 6.13 4.58 -13.34
C ARG A 114 5.66 4.11 -11.98
N LEU A 115 5.65 2.79 -11.80
CA LEU A 115 5.42 2.15 -10.51
C LEU A 115 6.68 1.41 -10.10
N TYR A 116 7.27 1.80 -8.97
CA TYR A 116 8.26 1.01 -8.25
C TYR A 116 7.57 0.04 -7.29
N PHE A 117 8.17 -1.12 -7.03
CA PHE A 117 7.67 -2.09 -6.06
C PHE A 117 8.77 -3.10 -5.71
N ALA A 118 8.65 -3.77 -4.56
CA ALA A 118 9.55 -4.85 -4.18
C ALA A 118 8.98 -6.20 -4.66
N SER A 119 9.85 -7.09 -5.17
CA SER A 119 9.45 -8.40 -5.68
C SER A 119 10.54 -9.46 -5.52
N ASN A 120 10.13 -10.68 -5.20
CA ASN A 120 11.02 -11.84 -5.17
C ASN A 120 11.10 -12.58 -6.52
N ARG A 121 10.82 -11.87 -7.62
CA ARG A 121 11.05 -12.39 -8.98
C ARG A 121 12.51 -12.75 -9.19
N PRO A 122 12.81 -13.85 -9.91
CA PRO A 122 14.16 -14.15 -10.36
C PRO A 122 14.77 -12.98 -11.11
N ILE A 123 16.00 -12.61 -10.74
CA ILE A 123 16.81 -11.60 -11.43
C ILE A 123 18.05 -12.24 -12.02
N TYR A 124 18.62 -11.61 -13.05
CA TYR A 124 19.90 -12.03 -13.65
C TYR A 124 19.96 -13.51 -14.09
N ASN A 125 18.81 -14.09 -14.44
CA ASN A 125 18.64 -15.53 -14.75
C ASN A 125 19.03 -16.47 -13.59
N ASP A 126 19.04 -15.98 -12.35
CA ASP A 126 19.25 -16.76 -11.15
C ASP A 126 17.91 -17.03 -10.46
N SER A 127 17.41 -18.25 -10.60
CA SER A 127 16.18 -18.71 -9.96
C SER A 127 16.38 -19.24 -8.54
N THR A 128 17.62 -19.24 -8.03
CA THR A 128 17.91 -19.69 -6.65
C THR A 128 17.70 -18.57 -5.64
N ARG A 129 17.70 -17.32 -6.11
CA ARG A 129 17.41 -16.14 -5.32
C ARG A 129 15.93 -16.06 -4.94
N THR A 130 15.69 -15.83 -3.66
CA THR A 130 14.35 -15.67 -3.05
C THR A 130 14.19 -14.36 -2.31
N ASP A 131 15.27 -13.59 -2.26
CA ASP A 131 15.31 -12.23 -1.71
C ASP A 131 14.42 -11.27 -2.52
N TYR A 132 14.00 -10.19 -1.88
CA TYR A 132 13.24 -9.13 -2.51
C TYR A 132 14.18 -8.11 -3.14
N ASN A 133 13.83 -7.70 -4.35
CA ASN A 133 14.54 -6.69 -5.10
C ASN A 133 13.58 -5.57 -5.48
N ILE A 134 14.11 -4.39 -5.79
CA ILE A 134 13.31 -3.28 -6.31
C ILE A 134 13.17 -3.41 -7.82
N TRP A 135 11.91 -3.44 -8.26
CA TRP A 135 11.50 -3.48 -9.66
C TRP A 135 10.73 -2.22 -10.01
N PHE A 136 10.61 -1.95 -11.32
CA PHE A 136 9.68 -0.96 -11.83
C PHE A 136 8.92 -1.47 -13.04
N SER A 137 7.73 -0.91 -13.26
CA SER A 137 6.95 -1.04 -14.48
C SER A 137 6.55 0.36 -14.97
N ASP A 138 6.66 0.58 -16.28
CA ASP A 138 6.21 1.82 -16.91
C ASP A 138 4.79 1.66 -17.45
N LYS A 139 4.02 2.73 -17.42
CA LYS A 139 2.70 2.78 -18.03
C LYS A 139 2.78 3.40 -19.41
N VAL A 140 2.51 2.61 -20.44
CA VAL A 140 2.53 3.04 -21.84
C VAL A 140 1.15 2.84 -22.44
N LYS A 141 0.52 3.94 -22.89
CA LYS A 141 -0.84 3.94 -23.45
C LYS A 141 -1.87 3.28 -22.51
N GLY A 142 -1.75 3.57 -21.21
CA GLY A 142 -2.65 3.05 -20.17
C GLY A 142 -2.35 1.62 -19.71
N ILE A 143 -1.34 0.95 -20.27
CA ILE A 143 -1.00 -0.44 -19.96
C ILE A 143 0.35 -0.48 -19.24
N TRP A 144 0.41 -1.19 -18.11
CA TRP A 144 1.66 -1.48 -17.41
C TRP A 144 2.52 -2.46 -18.21
N THR A 145 3.79 -2.11 -18.43
CA THR A 145 4.73 -2.97 -19.15
C THR A 145 5.22 -4.12 -18.27
N ASN A 146 5.86 -5.12 -18.88
CA ASN A 146 6.59 -6.13 -18.13
C ASN A 146 7.59 -5.47 -17.15
N PRO A 147 7.60 -5.88 -15.87
CA PRO A 147 8.52 -5.31 -14.90
C PRO A 147 9.99 -5.51 -15.26
N LYS A 148 10.81 -4.55 -14.84
CA LYS A 148 12.27 -4.58 -14.95
C LYS A 148 12.88 -4.35 -13.58
N ALA A 149 13.86 -5.17 -13.19
CA ALA A 149 14.61 -4.96 -11.97
C ALA A 149 15.50 -3.71 -12.12
N LEU A 150 15.72 -2.98 -11.03
CA LEU A 150 16.86 -2.08 -10.96
C LEU A 150 18.17 -2.87 -11.02
N ASP A 151 19.24 -2.20 -11.42
CA ASP A 151 20.55 -2.83 -11.57
C ASP A 151 21.22 -3.11 -10.21
N SER A 152 22.41 -3.73 -10.28
CA SER A 152 23.17 -4.17 -9.11
C SER A 152 23.71 -3.05 -8.23
N THR A 153 23.57 -1.79 -8.63
CA THR A 153 23.84 -0.63 -7.77
C THR A 153 22.84 -0.59 -6.61
N ILE A 154 21.59 -0.97 -6.88
CA ILE A 154 20.52 -1.01 -5.88
C ILE A 154 20.32 -2.43 -5.37
N ASN A 155 20.09 -3.37 -6.30
CA ASN A 155 19.69 -4.74 -6.00
C ASN A 155 20.91 -5.63 -5.70
N THR A 156 21.12 -5.94 -4.42
CA THR A 156 22.24 -6.77 -3.94
C THR A 156 21.76 -8.20 -3.71
N PRO A 157 22.63 -9.19 -3.37
CA PRO A 157 22.17 -10.53 -2.98
C PRO A 157 21.37 -10.63 -1.67
N ASN A 158 21.06 -9.50 -1.03
CA ASN A 158 20.19 -9.41 0.15
C ASN A 158 18.84 -8.77 -0.24
N ASP A 159 17.97 -8.54 0.74
CA ASP A 159 16.68 -7.88 0.49
C ASP A 159 16.80 -6.36 0.36
N GLU A 160 16.07 -5.80 -0.61
CA GLU A 160 15.78 -4.38 -0.76
C GLU A 160 14.27 -4.14 -0.81
N PHE A 161 13.78 -3.31 0.12
CA PHE A 161 12.36 -3.09 0.38
C PHE A 161 11.95 -1.61 0.30
N PHE A 162 10.64 -1.41 0.18
CA PHE A 162 9.92 -0.15 0.36
C PHE A 162 10.50 1.03 -0.43
N PRO A 163 10.47 0.97 -1.77
CA PRO A 163 10.94 2.06 -2.60
C PRO A 163 10.07 3.31 -2.40
N SER A 164 10.70 4.46 -2.19
CA SER A 164 10.06 5.77 -2.20
C SER A 164 10.90 6.74 -3.02
N VAL A 165 10.28 7.52 -3.90
CA VAL A 165 11.00 8.35 -4.88
C VAL A 165 10.55 9.81 -4.77
N SER A 166 11.52 10.73 -4.68
CA SER A 166 11.27 12.16 -4.63
C SER A 166 11.08 12.80 -6.02
N ASN A 167 10.73 14.09 -6.07
CA ASN A 167 10.67 14.86 -7.33
C ASN A 167 12.04 14.97 -8.03
N GLN A 168 13.13 14.86 -7.27
CA GLN A 168 14.50 14.83 -7.83
C GLN A 168 14.82 13.47 -8.48
N GLY A 169 13.96 12.47 -8.29
CA GLY A 169 14.16 11.10 -8.74
C GLY A 169 15.02 10.26 -7.82
N ASN A 170 15.47 10.80 -6.67
CA ASN A 170 16.27 10.04 -5.70
C ASN A 170 15.39 8.94 -5.09
N LEU A 171 15.98 7.74 -4.96
CA LEU A 171 15.32 6.57 -4.40
C LEU A 171 15.71 6.41 -2.93
N PHE A 172 14.71 6.31 -2.08
CA PHE A 172 14.81 5.94 -0.68
C PHE A 172 14.29 4.52 -0.53
N PHE A 173 14.98 3.67 0.23
CA PHE A 173 14.60 2.28 0.38
C PHE A 173 15.21 1.66 1.65
N THR A 174 14.64 0.57 2.12
CA THR A 174 15.12 -0.18 3.29
C THR A 174 16.06 -1.29 2.83
N ALA A 175 17.20 -1.45 3.51
CA ALA A 175 18.11 -2.57 3.27
C ALA A 175 18.98 -2.86 4.50
N THR A 176 19.63 -4.03 4.48
CA THR A 176 20.79 -4.30 5.35
C THR A 176 22.05 -4.30 4.50
N LYS A 177 22.95 -3.33 4.72
CA LYS A 177 24.22 -3.22 3.99
C LYS A 177 25.40 -3.04 4.96
N PRO A 178 26.63 -3.43 4.58
CA PRO A 178 27.81 -3.30 5.46
C PRO A 178 28.14 -1.89 5.93
N ASN A 179 27.71 -0.86 5.19
CA ASN A 179 27.86 0.55 5.55
C ASN A 179 26.66 1.11 6.34
N GLY A 180 25.70 0.27 6.71
CA GLY A 180 24.56 0.64 7.56
C GLY A 180 24.95 1.06 8.97
N ILE A 181 24.03 1.73 9.66
CA ILE A 181 24.19 2.18 11.05
C ILE A 181 23.61 1.14 12.01
N GLY A 182 22.46 0.57 11.65
CA GLY A 182 21.67 -0.33 12.48
C GLY A 182 21.60 -1.76 12.00
N LYS A 183 20.48 -2.41 12.32
CA LYS A 183 20.15 -3.77 11.91
C LYS A 183 19.49 -3.79 10.54
N GLU A 184 18.58 -2.85 10.30
CA GLU A 184 18.03 -2.46 9.00
C GLU A 184 18.03 -0.94 8.96
N ASP A 185 18.40 -0.38 7.82
CA ASP A 185 18.54 1.07 7.67
C ASP A 185 17.79 1.55 6.44
N ILE A 186 17.46 2.85 6.46
CA ILE A 186 16.95 3.57 5.30
C ILE A 186 18.15 4.14 4.54
N PHE A 187 18.24 3.80 3.25
CA PHE A 187 19.26 4.26 2.32
C PHE A 187 18.67 5.26 1.32
N ILE A 188 19.51 6.16 0.83
CA ILE A 188 19.23 7.04 -0.31
C ILE A 188 20.20 6.72 -1.46
N ALA A 189 19.66 6.49 -2.65
CA ALA A 189 20.41 6.45 -3.90
C ALA A 189 20.04 7.65 -4.77
N LYS A 190 21.01 8.53 -5.00
CA LYS A 190 20.79 9.73 -5.82
C LYS A 190 20.60 9.36 -7.29
N TYR A 191 19.69 10.04 -7.98
CA TYR A 191 19.48 9.87 -9.41
C TYR A 191 20.16 10.99 -10.19
N GLU A 192 21.25 10.67 -10.88
CA GLU A 192 22.07 11.66 -11.58
C GLU A 192 22.53 11.12 -12.92
N ALA A 193 22.40 11.94 -13.97
CA ALA A 193 22.76 11.58 -15.35
C ALA A 193 22.12 10.27 -15.84
N GLY A 194 20.86 10.02 -15.46
CA GLY A 194 20.06 8.90 -15.96
C GLY A 194 20.22 7.58 -15.20
N THR A 195 21.01 7.56 -14.12
CA THR A 195 21.30 6.35 -13.34
C THR A 195 21.28 6.64 -11.83
N PHE A 196 21.01 5.61 -11.04
CA PHE A 196 21.18 5.69 -9.59
C PHE A 196 22.66 5.59 -9.21
N LYS A 197 23.06 6.37 -8.22
CA LYS A 197 24.38 6.28 -7.59
C LYS A 197 24.37 5.28 -6.45
N ASN A 198 25.57 4.93 -5.97
CA ASN A 198 25.74 4.04 -4.83
C ASN A 198 24.90 4.55 -3.65
N PRO A 199 24.09 3.68 -3.02
CA PRO A 199 23.27 4.06 -1.88
C PRO A 199 24.11 4.40 -0.65
N GLU A 200 23.75 5.47 0.03
CA GLU A 200 24.32 5.86 1.32
C GLU A 200 23.22 5.78 2.40
N PRO A 201 23.54 5.37 3.63
CA PRO A 201 22.56 5.37 4.72
C PRO A 201 22.16 6.82 5.03
N LEU A 202 20.91 7.01 5.43
CA LEU A 202 20.47 8.26 6.05
C LEU A 202 21.19 8.49 7.40
N PRO A 203 21.32 9.74 7.85
CA PRO A 203 22.13 10.07 9.01
C PRO A 203 21.47 9.60 10.33
N ALA A 204 22.20 9.76 11.44
CA ALA A 204 21.84 9.21 12.75
C ALA A 204 20.57 9.81 13.37
N GLU A 205 20.08 10.93 12.84
CA GLU A 205 18.78 11.51 13.19
C GLU A 205 17.62 10.64 12.72
N ILE A 206 17.86 9.79 11.71
CA ILE A 206 16.90 8.89 11.11
C ILE A 206 17.26 7.45 11.45
N ASN A 207 18.46 6.98 11.12
CA ASN A 207 18.90 5.60 11.37
C ASN A 207 19.57 5.47 12.73
N THR A 208 19.25 4.43 13.48
CA THR A 208 19.80 4.17 14.81
C THR A 208 20.43 2.78 14.86
N PRO A 209 21.01 2.33 15.99
CA PRO A 209 21.49 0.94 16.10
C PRO A 209 20.39 -0.14 16.01
N PHE A 210 19.13 0.24 15.80
CA PHE A 210 17.96 -0.64 15.81
C PHE A 210 17.46 -0.94 14.39
N TYR A 211 16.15 -1.13 14.22
CA TYR A 211 15.54 -1.36 12.92
C TYR A 211 14.87 -0.07 12.45
N GLU A 212 15.22 0.41 11.27
CA GLU A 212 14.54 1.49 10.55
C GLU A 212 14.15 1.03 9.16
N PHE A 213 12.85 1.05 8.88
CA PHE A 213 12.28 0.44 7.68
C PHE A 213 11.04 1.18 7.20
N ASN A 214 10.63 0.89 5.96
CA ASN A 214 9.43 1.42 5.32
C ASN A 214 9.32 2.94 5.35
N ALA A 215 10.24 3.61 4.67
CA ALA A 215 10.30 5.06 4.63
C ALA A 215 9.53 5.66 3.44
N TYR A 216 8.60 6.55 3.73
CA TYR A 216 8.04 7.49 2.78
C TYR A 216 8.82 8.80 2.83
N ILE A 217 9.34 9.25 1.68
CA ILE A 217 9.95 10.57 1.52
C ILE A 217 8.95 11.55 0.86
N SER A 218 8.88 12.79 1.36
CA SER A 218 8.12 13.85 0.70
C SER A 218 8.70 14.16 -0.69
N PRO A 219 7.89 14.70 -1.62
CA PRO A 219 8.35 15.05 -2.95
C PRO A 219 9.59 15.98 -2.96
N ASP A 220 9.69 16.89 -1.99
CA ASP A 220 10.78 17.86 -1.87
C ASP A 220 11.92 17.40 -0.94
N GLU A 221 11.85 16.16 -0.44
CA GLU A 221 12.82 15.53 0.46
C GLU A 221 13.03 16.25 1.80
N ASP A 222 12.03 16.97 2.29
CA ASP A 222 12.08 17.75 3.53
C ASP A 222 11.31 17.12 4.69
N VAL A 223 10.55 16.05 4.43
CA VAL A 223 9.80 15.28 5.43
C VAL A 223 9.97 13.81 5.13
N ILE A 224 10.31 13.02 6.14
CA ILE A 224 10.35 11.57 6.05
C ILE A 224 9.51 10.96 7.17
N VAL A 225 8.66 10.00 6.82
CA VAL A 225 7.92 9.18 7.77
C VAL A 225 8.34 7.73 7.56
N PHE A 226 8.70 7.04 8.62
CA PHE A 226 9.22 5.68 8.54
C PHE A 226 8.83 4.88 9.78
N SER A 227 9.05 3.58 9.73
CA SER A 227 8.79 2.67 10.84
C SER A 227 10.10 2.36 11.57
N SER A 228 10.08 2.24 12.89
CA SER A 228 11.22 1.77 13.67
C SER A 228 10.82 0.82 14.78
N TYR A 229 11.74 -0.07 15.16
CA TYR A 229 11.55 -1.03 16.25
C TYR A 229 12.84 -1.21 17.06
N GLY A 230 12.73 -1.19 18.39
CA GLY A 230 13.80 -1.28 19.37
C GLY A 230 14.18 0.03 20.07
N ARG A 231 13.56 1.17 19.73
CA ARG A 231 13.86 2.47 20.35
C ARG A 231 13.28 2.58 21.76
N ALA A 232 13.83 3.50 22.56
CA ALA A 232 13.45 3.65 23.96
C ALA A 232 12.01 4.17 24.15
N ASP A 233 11.47 4.87 23.16
CA ASP A 233 10.13 5.45 23.13
C ASP A 233 9.12 4.65 22.28
N ASP A 234 9.47 3.43 21.85
CA ASP A 234 8.55 2.55 21.14
C ASP A 234 7.36 2.13 22.01
N LEU A 235 6.20 1.97 21.36
CA LEU A 235 4.95 1.54 21.95
C LEU A 235 4.61 0.08 21.63
N GLY A 236 5.10 -0.46 20.51
CA GLY A 236 4.67 -1.76 20.01
C GLY A 236 5.71 -2.57 19.21
N GLY A 237 5.19 -3.35 18.26
CA GLY A 237 5.95 -4.24 17.37
C GLY A 237 6.66 -3.52 16.22
N GLY A 238 6.57 -2.19 16.20
CA GLY A 238 7.15 -1.27 15.23
C GLY A 238 6.27 -0.03 15.17
N ASP A 239 6.87 1.14 15.25
CA ASP A 239 6.18 2.41 15.43
C ASP A 239 6.54 3.36 14.29
N LEU A 240 5.60 4.23 13.90
CA LEU A 240 5.87 5.32 12.98
C LEU A 240 6.60 6.47 13.67
N TYR A 241 7.65 6.94 13.01
CA TYR A 241 8.48 8.09 13.35
C TYR A 241 8.46 9.11 12.20
N ILE A 242 8.64 10.38 12.55
CA ILE A 242 8.76 11.48 11.59
C ILE A 242 10.03 12.28 11.83
N SER A 243 10.71 12.69 10.75
CA SER A 243 11.78 13.69 10.77
C SER A 243 11.54 14.74 9.68
N ARG A 244 12.02 15.96 9.93
CA ARG A 244 11.91 17.10 9.00
C ARG A 244 13.28 17.72 8.80
N LYS A 245 13.55 18.25 7.61
CA LYS A 245 14.74 19.08 7.38
C LYS A 245 14.55 20.47 7.98
N ASP A 246 15.60 21.00 8.57
CA ASP A 246 15.67 22.40 8.98
C ASP A 246 15.90 23.34 7.78
N LYS A 247 15.94 24.64 8.04
CA LYS A 247 16.19 25.67 7.01
C LYS A 247 17.57 25.54 6.31
N ASN A 248 18.50 24.76 6.87
CA ASN A 248 19.82 24.51 6.31
C ASN A 248 19.87 23.17 5.54
N GLY A 249 18.75 22.43 5.49
CA GLY A 249 18.64 21.13 4.83
C GLY A 249 19.11 19.94 5.68
N ALA A 250 19.38 20.15 6.98
CA ALA A 250 19.77 19.09 7.90
C ALA A 250 18.54 18.43 8.52
N TRP A 251 18.51 17.10 8.60
CA TRP A 251 17.44 16.38 9.29
C TRP A 251 17.43 16.69 10.78
N SER A 252 16.26 16.90 11.37
CA SER A 252 16.09 16.93 12.82
C SER A 252 16.06 15.52 13.39
N PRO A 253 16.44 15.28 14.66
CA PRO A 253 16.18 14.01 15.32
C PRO A 253 14.72 13.57 15.14
N SER A 254 14.52 12.35 14.67
CA SER A 254 13.20 11.79 14.45
C SER A 254 12.41 11.66 15.76
N LYS A 255 11.08 11.77 15.67
CA LYS A 255 10.17 11.70 16.82
C LYS A 255 9.12 10.62 16.59
N ASN A 256 8.82 9.83 17.63
CA ASN A 256 7.70 8.89 17.62
C ASN A 256 6.38 9.66 17.40
N MET A 257 5.50 9.14 16.55
CA MET A 257 4.23 9.79 16.18
C MET A 257 3.10 9.62 17.22
N GLY A 258 3.41 9.01 18.37
CA GLY A 258 2.55 8.94 19.54
C GLY A 258 1.39 7.94 19.41
N ALA A 259 0.71 7.69 20.53
CA ALA A 259 -0.30 6.63 20.66
C ALA A 259 -1.62 6.87 19.89
N LEU A 260 -1.81 8.04 19.28
CA LEU A 260 -2.92 8.26 18.33
C LEU A 260 -2.66 7.51 17.02
N ILE A 261 -1.40 7.52 16.58
CA ILE A 261 -0.95 6.90 15.34
C ILE A 261 -0.46 5.48 15.60
N ASN A 262 0.42 5.33 16.57
CA ASN A 262 1.04 4.05 16.92
C ASN A 262 0.19 3.27 17.92
N SER A 263 0.32 1.95 17.88
CA SER A 263 -0.37 0.98 18.74
C SER A 263 0.64 0.12 19.49
N ASN A 264 0.17 -0.86 20.25
CA ASN A 264 1.03 -1.87 20.87
C ASN A 264 1.41 -3.02 19.91
N LYS A 265 1.05 -2.93 18.62
CA LYS A 265 1.33 -3.89 17.55
C LYS A 265 2.28 -3.27 16.53
N LEU A 266 2.40 -3.88 15.35
CA LEU A 266 3.18 -3.34 14.24
C LEU A 266 2.37 -2.27 13.49
N ASP A 267 2.88 -1.04 13.47
CA ASP A 267 2.39 0.10 12.70
C ASP A 267 3.49 0.53 11.71
N TYR A 268 3.16 0.49 10.42
CA TYR A 268 4.18 0.51 9.37
C TYR A 268 3.62 0.90 8.00
N CYS A 269 4.49 0.97 7.00
CA CYS A 269 4.12 1.28 5.61
C CYS A 269 3.38 2.63 5.45
N PRO A 270 3.98 3.74 5.91
CA PRO A 270 3.39 5.06 5.77
C PRO A 270 3.29 5.48 4.31
N PHE A 271 2.22 6.18 3.96
CA PHE A 271 2.04 6.86 2.68
C PHE A 271 1.35 8.19 2.92
N ILE A 272 1.94 9.29 2.44
CA ILE A 272 1.34 10.62 2.54
C ILE A 272 0.70 11.02 1.21
N ASP A 273 -0.57 11.39 1.28
CA ASP A 273 -1.31 12.05 0.22
C ASP A 273 -1.37 13.56 0.53
N TRP A 274 -0.38 14.29 0.01
CA TRP A 274 -0.28 15.73 0.20
C TRP A 274 -1.42 16.50 -0.48
N LYS A 275 -1.99 15.96 -1.56
CA LYS A 275 -3.05 16.62 -2.34
C LYS A 275 -4.33 16.74 -1.51
N HIS A 276 -4.69 15.68 -0.80
CA HIS A 276 -5.90 15.65 0.03
C HIS A 276 -5.60 15.82 1.54
N GLY A 277 -4.32 15.83 1.92
CA GLY A 277 -3.86 16.10 3.28
C GLY A 277 -4.12 14.95 4.24
N ASN A 278 -3.85 13.72 3.80
CA ASN A 278 -4.05 12.48 4.56
C ASN A 278 -2.75 11.68 4.71
N LEU A 279 -2.55 11.10 5.89
CA LEU A 279 -1.62 10.00 6.11
C LEU A 279 -2.39 8.69 6.05
N TYR A 280 -1.81 7.74 5.34
CA TYR A 280 -2.20 6.34 5.35
C TYR A 280 -1.08 5.50 5.92
N PHE A 281 -1.42 4.42 6.61
CA PHE A 281 -0.44 3.46 7.10
C PHE A 281 -1.12 2.13 7.38
N THR A 282 -0.32 1.08 7.47
CA THR A 282 -0.77 -0.26 7.84
C THR A 282 -0.61 -0.46 9.35
N SER A 283 -1.60 -1.05 10.00
CA SER A 283 -1.52 -1.42 11.40
C SER A 283 -2.08 -2.82 11.63
N GLU A 284 -1.40 -3.59 12.49
CA GLU A 284 -1.87 -4.89 13.01
C GLU A 284 -2.68 -4.74 14.31
N ARG A 285 -3.11 -3.52 14.67
CA ARG A 285 -3.98 -3.32 15.84
C ARG A 285 -5.24 -4.18 15.72
N LEU A 286 -5.68 -4.71 16.85
CA LEU A 286 -6.93 -5.46 16.96
C LEU A 286 -7.98 -4.68 17.74
N ASP A 287 -9.24 -5.04 17.56
CA ASP A 287 -10.32 -4.54 18.40
C ASP A 287 -10.31 -5.23 19.77
N GLU A 288 -9.82 -4.51 20.79
CA GLU A 288 -9.74 -4.98 22.18
C GLU A 288 -11.13 -5.21 22.81
N ASN A 289 -12.22 -4.72 22.22
CA ASN A 289 -13.57 -4.94 22.76
C ASN A 289 -14.10 -6.39 22.55
N ASN A 290 -13.38 -7.24 21.80
CA ASN A 290 -13.77 -8.62 21.50
C ASN A 290 -13.00 -9.68 22.31
N GLU A 291 -12.52 -9.36 23.52
CA GLU A 291 -11.76 -10.29 24.35
C GLU A 291 -12.54 -11.57 24.74
N ILE A 292 -13.86 -11.51 24.83
CA ILE A 292 -14.69 -12.66 25.24
C ILE A 292 -15.39 -13.29 24.03
N LEU A 293 -14.91 -14.47 23.64
CA LEU A 293 -15.53 -15.29 22.59
C LEU A 293 -16.53 -16.28 23.21
N GLU A 294 -17.81 -15.93 23.19
CA GLU A 294 -18.88 -16.76 23.82
C GLU A 294 -19.29 -17.98 22.98
N SER A 295 -18.89 -18.05 21.71
CA SER A 295 -19.24 -19.17 20.82
C SER A 295 -18.27 -19.34 19.66
N VAL A 296 -18.32 -20.51 19.00
CA VAL A 296 -17.61 -20.75 17.74
C VAL A 296 -18.03 -19.76 16.65
N ASN A 297 -19.28 -19.30 16.64
CA ASN A 297 -19.74 -18.30 15.68
C ASN A 297 -19.14 -16.91 15.97
N ALA A 298 -18.98 -16.54 17.25
CA ALA A 298 -18.28 -15.31 17.62
C ALA A 298 -16.83 -15.33 17.11
N LEU A 299 -16.12 -16.45 17.32
CA LEU A 299 -14.76 -16.63 16.79
C LEU A 299 -14.71 -16.52 15.26
N LYS A 300 -15.66 -17.16 14.55
CA LYS A 300 -15.72 -17.06 13.07
C LYS A 300 -16.01 -15.65 12.60
N ASN A 301 -16.87 -14.91 13.28
CA ASN A 301 -17.18 -13.53 12.92
C ASN A 301 -15.98 -12.61 13.12
N PHE A 302 -15.29 -12.73 14.26
CA PHE A 302 -14.04 -12.01 14.53
C PHE A 302 -12.96 -12.35 13.51
N ALA A 303 -12.75 -13.64 13.22
CA ALA A 303 -11.76 -14.05 12.22
C ALA A 303 -12.08 -13.54 10.81
N ASN A 304 -13.37 -13.36 10.49
CA ASN A 304 -13.85 -12.84 9.21
C ASN A 304 -14.24 -11.35 9.27
N SER A 305 -13.68 -10.58 10.21
CA SER A 305 -13.76 -9.12 10.22
C SER A 305 -12.38 -8.50 10.00
N PRO A 306 -12.31 -7.23 9.54
CA PRO A 306 -11.14 -6.40 9.81
C PRO A 306 -10.87 -6.30 11.32
N LEU A 307 -9.71 -5.75 11.70
CA LEU A 307 -9.30 -5.60 13.11
C LEU A 307 -9.11 -6.95 13.84
N ASN A 308 -8.82 -8.01 13.09
CA ASN A 308 -8.58 -9.36 13.61
C ASN A 308 -7.10 -9.61 13.96
N GLY A 309 -6.27 -8.56 13.96
CA GLY A 309 -4.83 -8.61 14.19
C GLY A 309 -3.99 -8.83 12.93
N PHE A 310 -4.61 -8.98 11.75
CA PHE A 310 -3.89 -8.84 10.49
C PHE A 310 -3.77 -7.38 10.08
N GLY A 311 -2.84 -7.11 9.15
CA GLY A 311 -2.64 -5.76 8.63
C GLY A 311 -3.91 -5.23 7.97
N ASN A 312 -4.35 -4.04 8.39
CA ASN A 312 -5.32 -3.25 7.67
C ASN A 312 -4.79 -1.82 7.46
N ILE A 313 -5.35 -1.11 6.48
CA ILE A 313 -4.90 0.25 6.14
C ILE A 313 -5.78 1.27 6.86
N TYR A 314 -5.14 2.25 7.49
CA TYR A 314 -5.79 3.33 8.19
C TYR A 314 -5.56 4.67 7.49
N LYS A 315 -6.43 5.63 7.79
CA LYS A 315 -6.41 7.00 7.30
C LYS A 315 -6.58 7.97 8.47
N ILE A 316 -5.78 9.03 8.46
CA ILE A 316 -5.93 10.18 9.37
C ILE A 316 -5.44 11.47 8.70
N SER A 317 -5.98 12.62 9.11
CA SER A 317 -5.49 13.92 8.63
C SER A 317 -4.03 14.18 8.99
N LEU A 318 -3.27 14.75 8.05
CA LEU A 318 -1.92 15.27 8.30
C LEU A 318 -1.89 16.40 9.34
N ASP A 319 -2.99 17.13 9.50
CA ASP A 319 -3.10 18.24 10.47
C ASP A 319 -2.88 17.72 11.91
N LYS A 320 -3.18 16.44 12.15
CA LYS A 320 -2.92 15.76 13.43
C LYS A 320 -1.46 15.41 13.66
N ILE A 321 -0.65 15.36 12.61
CA ILE A 321 0.79 15.14 12.71
C ILE A 321 1.49 16.43 13.08
N ASP A 322 1.05 17.57 12.53
CA ASP A 322 1.62 18.89 12.85
C ASP A 322 1.32 19.32 14.30
N GLU A 323 0.29 18.75 14.92
CA GLU A 323 -0.06 18.92 16.33
C GLU A 323 0.86 18.12 17.29
N LEU A 324 1.71 17.20 16.80
CA LEU A 324 2.64 16.40 17.62
C LEU A 324 3.94 17.18 17.97
N HIS A 325 3.88 18.50 18.00
CA HIS A 325 5.00 19.41 18.23
C HIS A 325 4.93 20.15 19.56
#